data_AF-A0A1Q8QEM3-F1
#
_entry.id   AF-A0A1Q8QEM3-F1
#
_cell.length_a   1.000
_cell.length_b   1.000
_cell.length_c   1.000
_cell.angle_alpha   90.00
_cell.angle_beta   90.00
_cell.angle_gamma   90.00
#
_symmetry.space_group_name_H-M   'P 1'
#
loop_
_entity.id
_entity.type
_entity.pdbx_description
1 polymer ?
#
loop_
_entity_poly.entity_id
_entity_poly.type
_entity_poly.pdbx_seq_one_letter_code
_entity_poly.pdbx_strand_id
1 'polypeptide(L)'
;MIVTEYELRANWHKTKDKVITLPQGSVITPSARDFIRSKGIDVQIEGNGILDLHKNNFSNAQQTTKRAKPFEEKLNSSQESQSQSKRQLPSQAQTSPGVKPEHMTHLRVGALVTKTHPVIAYRGQLDLFQCELVEAQGFFAQEGEDDLVLKLEEIAAFARQLMVSEVKDEPFQWESLIGLTPAELRERSHHPKTYYGVEHSPLSYTHGKVVSKLHHLRAKSREVELYANRAFTDEDGNCSRTDLIQALNRLSSAFYILACSVRGRLHQEKRVPIGTSNRHIHLSNEDLTTLYGENYALTIQKELSQPGQFAAKETVTLVGPKGCLEKVRVLGPVRKRTQAEISVTDCFKLGIKPVIRDSGHHDGTPGLQIIGPLGNVDLESGVMVASRHIHLNLEEAAEWSLKDGDRVRVKVQSQRPMIFEDVLIRVHEHYHKEMHLDMDEANAALLDSQSQGLLMGV
;
A
#
# COMPACT_ATOMS: atom_id res chain seq x y z
N MET A 1 37.47 10.77 -1.26
CA MET A 1 37.59 9.29 -1.20
C MET A 1 37.39 8.87 0.25
N ILE A 2 36.58 7.84 0.53
CA ILE A 2 36.41 7.33 1.90
C ILE A 2 37.36 6.15 2.06
N VAL A 3 38.26 6.21 3.05
CA VAL A 3 39.20 5.12 3.34
C VAL A 3 38.65 4.31 4.49
N THR A 4 38.34 3.05 4.22
CA THR A 4 37.78 2.12 5.20
C THR A 4 38.83 1.14 5.74
N GLU A 5 38.59 0.58 6.92
CA GLU A 5 39.49 -0.45 7.51
C GLU A 5 39.61 -1.68 6.61
N TYR A 6 38.51 -2.05 5.94
CA TYR A 6 38.48 -3.20 5.04
C TYR A 6 39.46 -3.05 3.87
N GLU A 7 39.46 -1.88 3.22
CA GLU A 7 40.38 -1.56 2.12
C GLU A 7 41.84 -1.53 2.59
N LEU A 8 42.09 -0.98 3.78
CA LEU A 8 43.43 -0.97 4.39
C LEU A 8 43.93 -2.39 4.68
N ARG A 9 43.10 -3.25 5.27
CA ARG A 9 43.47 -4.65 5.55
C ARG A 9 43.72 -5.44 4.27
N ALA A 10 42.88 -5.26 3.26
CA ALA A 10 42.99 -5.96 1.98
C ALA A 10 44.31 -5.66 1.26
N ASN A 11 44.81 -4.43 1.39
CA ASN A 11 46.02 -3.97 0.72
C ASN A 11 47.29 -4.09 1.59
N TRP A 12 47.19 -3.95 2.92
CA TRP A 12 48.32 -3.98 3.85
C TRP A 12 49.13 -5.27 3.77
N HIS A 13 48.45 -6.42 3.67
CA HIS A 13 49.14 -7.72 3.61
C HIS A 13 49.99 -7.90 2.36
N LYS A 14 49.71 -7.13 1.29
CA LYS A 14 50.40 -7.24 0.00
C LYS A 14 51.62 -6.32 -0.09
N THR A 15 51.58 -5.15 0.53
CA THR A 15 52.65 -4.15 0.41
C THR A 15 53.54 -4.05 1.64
N LYS A 16 52.99 -4.22 2.86
CA LYS A 16 53.69 -3.98 4.15
C LYS A 16 54.36 -2.60 4.26
N ASP A 17 54.01 -1.67 3.38
CA ASP A 17 54.60 -0.34 3.33
C ASP A 17 54.14 0.48 4.53
N LYS A 18 55.07 1.03 5.32
CA LYS A 18 54.74 1.83 6.49
C LYS A 18 54.16 3.21 6.18
N VAL A 19 53.96 3.55 4.91
CA VAL A 19 53.45 4.87 4.48
C VAL A 19 52.32 4.69 3.47
N ILE A 20 51.20 5.37 3.68
CA ILE A 20 50.07 5.41 2.74
C ILE A 20 49.88 6.84 2.25
N THR A 21 49.88 7.03 0.94
CA THR A 21 49.62 8.32 0.30
C THR A 21 48.15 8.43 -0.08
N LEU A 22 47.47 9.49 0.35
CA LEU A 22 46.05 9.74 0.09
C LEU A 22 45.84 11.06 -0.68
N PRO A 23 44.89 11.11 -1.62
CA PRO A 23 44.55 12.34 -2.33
C PRO A 23 43.85 13.35 -1.41
N GLN A 24 43.99 14.64 -1.72
CA GLN A 24 43.42 15.74 -0.95
C GLN A 24 41.88 15.61 -0.83
N GLY A 25 41.33 15.80 0.38
CA GLY A 25 39.89 15.64 0.65
C GLY A 25 39.45 14.20 0.93
N SER A 26 40.38 13.30 1.23
CA SER A 26 40.06 11.94 1.68
C SER A 26 39.58 11.92 3.14
N VAL A 27 38.54 11.13 3.41
CA VAL A 27 37.95 10.95 4.75
C VAL A 27 38.27 9.55 5.24
N ILE A 28 39.00 9.45 6.35
CA ILE A 28 39.35 8.17 6.98
C ILE A 28 38.27 7.83 8.01
N THR A 29 37.68 6.64 7.92
CA THR A 29 36.68 6.20 8.90
C THR A 29 37.31 5.96 10.29
N PRO A 30 36.52 6.02 11.39
CA PRO A 30 37.05 5.78 12.74
C PRO A 30 37.82 4.46 12.87
N SER A 31 37.26 3.36 12.37
CA SER A 31 37.89 2.03 12.42
C SER A 31 39.17 1.93 11.58
N ALA A 32 39.23 2.64 10.45
CA ALA A 32 40.44 2.75 9.65
C ALA A 32 41.58 3.47 10.40
N ARG A 33 41.23 4.51 11.18
CA ARG A 33 42.18 5.28 12.00
C ARG A 33 42.79 4.43 13.12
N ASP A 34 41.99 3.58 13.77
CA ASP A 34 42.45 2.65 14.79
C ASP A 34 43.41 1.60 14.22
N PHE A 35 43.10 1.09 13.02
CA PHE A 35 43.97 0.14 12.33
C PHE A 35 45.33 0.76 11.97
N ILE A 36 45.35 1.97 11.39
CA ILE A 36 46.57 2.73 11.07
C ILE A 36 47.45 2.91 12.32
N ARG A 37 46.85 3.32 13.45
CA ARG A 37 47.54 3.47 14.73
C ARG A 37 48.12 2.15 15.23
N SER A 38 47.35 1.06 15.16
CA SER A 38 47.79 -0.26 15.67
C SER A 38 48.95 -0.87 14.89
N LYS A 39 49.12 -0.47 13.62
CA LYS A 39 50.16 -1.01 12.72
C LYS A 39 51.33 -0.05 12.48
N GLY A 40 51.29 1.16 13.06
CA GLY A 40 52.35 2.16 12.94
C GLY A 40 52.53 2.62 11.50
N ILE A 41 51.41 2.93 10.83
CA ILE A 41 51.38 3.36 9.43
C ILE A 41 51.34 4.89 9.40
N ASP A 42 52.27 5.51 8.69
CA ASP A 42 52.30 6.94 8.44
C ASP A 42 51.37 7.31 7.27
N VAL A 43 50.65 8.41 7.38
CA VAL A 43 49.72 8.88 6.35
C VAL A 43 50.25 10.18 5.74
N GLN A 44 50.48 10.16 4.43
CA GLN A 44 50.87 11.32 3.64
C GLN A 44 49.68 11.78 2.78
N ILE A 45 49.34 13.07 2.79
CA ILE A 45 48.32 13.62 1.89
C ILE A 45 49.05 14.30 0.72
N GLU A 46 48.66 14.01 -0.51
CA GLU A 46 49.27 14.65 -1.68
C GLU A 46 49.14 16.19 -1.57
N GLY A 47 50.28 16.89 -1.60
CA GLY A 47 50.37 18.35 -1.58
C GLY A 47 50.58 19.02 -0.22
N ASN A 48 50.41 18.31 0.90
CA ASN A 48 50.71 18.80 2.25
C ASN A 48 51.53 17.74 3.00
N GLY A 49 52.72 18.09 3.50
CA GLY A 49 53.68 17.16 4.13
C GLY A 49 53.11 16.26 5.24
N ILE A 50 53.96 15.33 5.70
CA ILE A 50 53.60 14.24 6.63
C ILE A 50 52.81 14.75 7.84
N LEU A 51 51.60 14.21 8.04
CA LEU A 51 50.74 14.54 9.17
C LEU A 51 50.99 13.52 10.29
N ASP A 52 51.61 13.99 11.37
CA ASP A 52 51.84 13.18 12.57
C ASP A 52 50.51 12.99 13.34
N LEU A 53 49.92 11.81 13.18
CA LEU A 53 48.65 11.42 13.79
C LEU A 53 48.76 11.13 15.30
N HIS A 54 49.92 11.33 15.93
CA HIS A 54 50.14 11.10 17.36
C HIS A 54 49.86 12.30 18.27
N LYS A 55 49.57 13.49 17.73
CA LYS A 55 49.30 14.68 18.57
C LYS A 55 47.80 14.90 18.82
N ASN A 56 47.40 14.65 20.07
CA ASN A 56 46.09 14.95 20.61
C ASN A 56 45.89 16.47 20.78
N ASN A 57 45.14 17.09 19.88
CA ASN A 57 44.03 18.01 20.18
C ASN A 57 43.47 18.57 18.87
N PHE A 58 42.17 18.88 18.90
CA PHE A 58 41.42 19.86 18.09
C PHE A 58 40.11 19.32 17.52
N SER A 59 39.03 19.77 18.19
CA SER A 59 37.84 20.45 17.64
C SER A 59 37.39 20.10 16.23
N ASN A 60 36.20 19.50 16.15
CA ASN A 60 35.41 19.42 14.93
C ASN A 60 34.78 20.79 14.62
N ALA A 61 35.23 21.41 13.53
CA ALA A 61 34.49 22.44 12.82
C ALA A 61 34.20 21.98 11.39
N GLN A 62 32.97 22.25 10.99
CA GLN A 62 32.27 21.95 9.74
C GLN A 62 32.95 22.49 8.46
N GLN A 63 32.66 21.88 7.31
CA GLN A 63 32.06 22.50 6.09
C GLN A 63 32.06 21.51 4.89
N THR A 64 30.91 21.00 4.39
CA THR A 64 29.93 21.51 3.37
C THR A 64 30.31 21.43 1.89
N THR A 65 29.43 20.83 1.07
CA THR A 65 29.17 21.12 -0.38
C THR A 65 27.75 20.64 -0.74
N LYS A 66 26.89 21.24 -1.59
CA LYS A 66 26.61 22.59 -2.13
C LYS A 66 25.34 22.44 -3.02
N ARG A 67 24.33 23.33 -2.98
CA ARG A 67 23.66 23.86 -4.20
C ARG A 67 22.76 25.09 -3.96
N ALA A 68 23.06 26.14 -4.74
CA ALA A 68 22.32 27.31 -5.26
C ALA A 68 21.30 28.12 -4.43
N LYS A 69 21.47 29.45 -4.48
CA LYS A 69 20.83 30.55 -3.70
C LYS A 69 19.52 31.08 -4.33
N PRO A 70 18.74 31.99 -3.69
CA PRO A 70 19.13 33.42 -3.70
C PRO A 70 18.79 34.23 -2.42
N PHE A 71 19.52 35.35 -2.31
CA PHE A 71 19.18 36.57 -1.58
C PHE A 71 19.30 36.58 -0.05
N GLU A 72 20.44 37.07 0.44
CA GLU A 72 20.49 38.05 1.54
C GLU A 72 21.94 38.54 1.72
N GLU A 73 22.24 39.66 1.07
CA GLU A 73 23.30 40.56 1.51
C GLU A 73 22.64 41.63 2.37
N LYS A 74 22.86 41.55 3.68
CA LYS A 74 23.09 42.67 4.61
C LYS A 74 22.92 42.16 6.02
N LEU A 75 24.02 41.79 6.67
CA LEU A 75 24.19 42.07 8.10
C LEU A 75 25.63 41.76 8.47
N ASN A 76 26.47 42.78 8.40
CA ASN A 76 27.65 42.89 9.24
C ASN A 76 27.96 44.38 9.41
N SER A 77 27.67 44.91 10.59
CA SER A 77 28.42 46.01 11.19
C SER A 77 28.02 46.18 12.64
N SER A 78 28.87 45.72 13.56
CA SER A 78 29.22 46.32 14.87
C SER A 78 29.70 45.19 15.80
N GLN A 79 31.00 44.94 15.84
CA GLN A 79 31.99 45.52 16.75
C GLN A 79 31.91 44.97 18.19
N GLU A 80 33.07 44.47 18.60
CA GLU A 80 33.44 43.90 19.88
C GLU A 80 33.24 44.86 21.05
N SER A 81 32.92 44.30 22.22
CA SER A 81 33.58 44.72 23.47
C SER A 81 33.46 43.63 24.52
N GLN A 82 34.62 43.23 25.03
CA GLN A 82 34.79 42.35 26.18
C GLN A 82 34.59 43.15 27.47
N SER A 83 33.87 42.59 28.45
CA SER A 83 34.20 42.79 29.86
C SER A 83 33.61 41.67 30.73
N GLN A 84 34.50 41.05 31.51
CA GLN A 84 34.20 40.08 32.57
C GLN A 84 33.36 40.73 33.70
N SER A 85 32.51 39.95 34.38
CA SER A 85 32.47 39.83 35.86
C SER A 85 31.13 39.35 36.42
N LYS A 86 31.24 38.31 37.28
CA LYS A 86 30.44 37.96 38.47
C LYS A 86 28.98 37.49 38.33
N ARG A 87 28.79 36.25 38.81
CA ARG A 87 27.57 35.67 39.38
C ARG A 87 26.92 36.63 40.39
N GLN A 88 25.68 37.01 40.13
CA GLN A 88 24.67 37.39 41.12
C GLN A 88 23.28 37.02 40.57
N LEU A 89 22.43 36.45 41.43
CA LEU A 89 21.02 36.19 41.13
C LEU A 89 20.27 37.53 40.90
N PRO A 90 19.29 37.58 40.00
CA PRO A 90 18.20 38.56 40.08
C PRO A 90 16.86 37.82 40.30
N SER A 91 16.17 37.97 41.43
CA SER A 91 15.23 39.06 41.76
C SER A 91 14.50 39.65 40.53
N GLN A 92 13.18 39.69 40.63
CA GLN A 92 12.22 40.09 39.59
C GLN A 92 12.67 41.37 38.85
N ALA A 93 13.08 41.22 37.59
CA ALA A 93 13.37 42.34 36.71
C ALA A 93 12.07 42.81 36.04
N GLN A 94 11.58 43.98 36.46
CA GLN A 94 10.68 44.79 35.65
C GLN A 94 11.39 45.13 34.34
N THR A 95 10.83 44.70 33.21
CA THR A 95 11.36 44.97 31.88
C THR A 95 10.66 46.18 31.26
N SER A 96 11.46 47.03 30.63
CA SER A 96 11.03 48.18 29.83
C SER A 96 10.08 47.73 28.70
N PRO A 97 9.07 48.54 28.33
CA PRO A 97 8.11 48.15 27.32
C PRO A 97 8.76 48.20 25.93
N GLY A 98 8.81 47.06 25.23
CA GLY A 98 8.78 47.06 23.76
C GLY A 98 9.70 46.11 23.00
N VAL A 99 10.72 45.49 23.60
CA VAL A 99 11.61 44.57 22.85
C VAL A 99 11.66 43.20 23.50
N LYS A 100 10.99 42.23 22.87
CA LYS A 100 10.98 40.83 23.27
C LYS A 100 12.38 40.22 23.04
N PRO A 101 13.04 39.63 24.06
CA PRO A 101 14.30 38.92 23.87
C PRO A 101 14.14 37.74 22.90
N GLU A 102 15.09 37.53 21.98
CA GLU A 102 14.98 36.53 20.90
C GLU A 102 14.80 35.08 21.39
N HIS A 103 15.29 34.75 22.58
CA HIS A 103 15.19 33.42 23.19
C HIS A 103 13.84 33.17 23.89
N MET A 104 12.97 34.17 23.94
CA MET A 104 11.65 34.10 24.57
C MET A 104 10.54 33.95 23.52
N THR A 105 9.41 33.38 23.92
CA THR A 105 8.20 33.26 23.12
C THR A 105 6.97 33.49 24.00
N HIS A 106 5.83 33.82 23.37
CA HIS A 106 4.58 33.94 24.12
C HIS A 106 3.97 32.55 24.23
N LEU A 107 3.78 32.09 25.45
CA LEU A 107 3.01 30.87 25.72
C LEU A 107 1.51 31.14 25.54
N ARG A 108 1.05 32.27 26.08
CA ARG A 108 -0.30 32.82 26.02
C ARG A 108 -0.22 34.35 25.94
N VAL A 109 -1.35 35.02 25.73
CA VAL A 109 -1.39 36.50 25.76
C VAL A 109 -0.86 37.00 27.11
N GLY A 110 0.25 37.75 27.08
CA GLY A 110 0.89 38.30 28.28
C GLY A 110 1.86 37.35 29.02
N ALA A 111 1.97 36.08 28.64
CA ALA A 111 2.87 35.11 29.30
C ALA A 111 4.11 34.83 28.44
N LEU A 112 5.24 35.46 28.79
CA LEU A 112 6.53 35.26 28.13
C LEU A 112 7.27 34.08 28.77
N VAL A 113 7.67 33.09 27.96
CA VAL A 113 8.46 31.93 28.40
C VAL A 113 9.67 31.73 27.49
N THR A 114 10.67 30.97 27.92
CA THR A 114 11.79 30.63 27.04
C THR A 114 11.32 29.69 25.91
N LYS A 115 12.03 29.69 24.77
CA LYS A 115 11.77 28.74 23.67
C LYS A 115 12.02 27.28 24.06
N THR A 116 12.72 27.01 25.16
CA THR A 116 12.96 25.67 25.72
C THR A 116 11.84 25.19 26.64
N HIS A 117 10.79 26.00 26.85
CA HIS A 117 9.68 25.63 27.72
C HIS A 117 9.00 24.33 27.26
N PRO A 118 8.72 23.37 28.16
CA PRO A 118 8.16 22.06 27.80
C PRO A 118 6.90 22.11 26.93
N VAL A 119 5.97 23.03 27.22
CA VAL A 119 4.76 23.24 26.41
C VAL A 119 5.09 23.70 24.98
N ILE A 120 6.09 24.56 24.80
CA ILE A 120 6.51 25.00 23.46
C ILE A 120 7.13 23.84 22.68
N ALA A 121 7.92 22.98 23.35
CA ALA A 121 8.46 21.77 22.74
C ALA A 121 7.34 20.78 22.34
N TYR A 122 6.32 20.60 23.19
CA TYR A 122 5.13 19.81 22.87
C TYR A 122 4.40 20.36 21.63
N ARG A 123 4.14 21.67 21.56
CA ARG A 123 3.52 22.30 20.39
C ARG A 123 4.33 22.05 19.12
N GLY A 124 5.65 22.22 19.18
CA GLY A 124 6.53 21.95 18.03
C GLY A 124 6.47 20.49 17.57
N GLN A 125 6.37 19.52 18.49
CA GLN A 125 6.26 18.11 18.14
C GLN A 125 4.89 17.74 17.56
N LEU A 126 3.81 18.33 18.09
CA LEU A 126 2.47 18.13 17.56
C LEU A 126 2.31 18.76 16.17
N ASP A 127 2.98 19.89 15.91
CA ASP A 127 3.05 20.51 14.58
C ASP A 127 3.82 19.63 13.57
N LEU A 128 5.01 19.16 13.94
CA LEU A 128 5.80 18.24 13.12
C LEU A 128 5.02 16.95 12.80
N PHE A 129 4.31 16.41 13.78
CA PHE A 129 3.46 15.24 13.57
C PHE A 129 2.33 15.50 12.55
N GLN A 130 1.75 16.70 12.53
CA GLN A 130 0.78 17.07 11.50
C GLN A 130 1.40 17.14 10.11
N CYS A 131 2.64 17.62 9.97
CA CYS A 131 3.36 17.56 8.70
C CYS A 131 3.58 16.10 8.23
N GLU A 132 3.97 15.21 9.15
CA GLU A 132 4.16 13.79 8.84
C GLU A 132 2.86 13.08 8.45
N LEU A 133 1.72 13.49 9.02
CA LEU A 133 0.40 13.01 8.61
C LEU A 133 0.11 13.37 7.14
N VAL A 134 0.36 14.62 6.74
CA VAL A 134 0.14 15.07 5.35
C VAL A 134 1.06 14.36 4.37
N GLU A 135 2.32 14.15 4.75
CA GLU A 135 3.26 13.36 3.94
C GLU A 135 2.77 11.91 3.78
N ALA A 136 2.26 11.31 4.87
CA ALA A 136 1.70 9.96 4.84
C ALA A 136 0.43 9.86 4.00
N GLN A 137 -0.43 10.88 3.98
CA GLN A 137 -1.59 10.93 3.08
C GLN A 137 -1.15 10.88 1.61
N GLY A 138 -0.14 11.68 1.23
CA GLY A 138 0.43 11.64 -0.12
C GLY A 138 1.02 10.27 -0.47
N PHE A 139 1.70 9.63 0.48
CA PHE A 139 2.23 8.27 0.33
C PHE A 139 1.10 7.23 0.16
N PHE A 140 0.05 7.26 0.98
CA PHE A 140 -1.07 6.33 0.89
C PHE A 140 -1.89 6.50 -0.39
N ALA A 141 -2.09 7.74 -0.85
CA ALA A 141 -2.75 8.00 -2.14
C ALA A 141 -1.96 7.38 -3.31
N GLN A 142 -0.62 7.43 -3.28
CA GLN A 142 0.21 6.80 -4.31
C GLN A 142 0.13 5.27 -4.30
N GLU A 143 -0.07 4.67 -3.11
CA GLU A 143 -0.24 3.23 -2.96
C GLU A 143 -1.70 2.76 -3.16
N GLY A 144 -2.63 3.67 -3.50
CA GLY A 144 -4.04 3.36 -3.75
C GLY A 144 -4.87 3.11 -2.48
N GLU A 145 -4.43 3.61 -1.33
CA GLU A 145 -5.07 3.41 -0.02
C GLU A 145 -6.02 4.57 0.34
N ASP A 146 -7.06 4.78 -0.47
CA ASP A 146 -7.98 5.93 -0.34
C ASP A 146 -8.71 5.96 1.02
N ASP A 147 -9.13 4.80 1.54
CA ASP A 147 -9.75 4.69 2.87
C ASP A 147 -8.79 5.13 3.99
N LEU A 148 -7.50 4.80 3.88
CA LEU A 148 -6.50 5.27 4.86
C LEU A 148 -6.29 6.77 4.77
N VAL A 149 -6.33 7.36 3.57
CA VAL A 149 -6.21 8.82 3.38
C VAL A 149 -7.35 9.54 4.12
N LEU A 150 -8.59 9.06 4.00
CA LEU A 150 -9.74 9.62 4.71
C LEU A 150 -9.60 9.51 6.24
N LYS A 151 -9.16 8.36 6.73
CA LYS A 151 -8.89 8.14 8.16
C LYS A 151 -7.76 9.03 8.67
N LEU A 152 -6.74 9.29 7.85
CA LEU A 152 -5.66 10.21 8.20
C LEU A 152 -6.14 11.67 8.22
N GLU A 153 -7.11 12.06 7.38
CA GLU A 153 -7.69 13.39 7.43
C GLU A 153 -8.44 13.63 8.75
N GLU A 154 -9.20 12.62 9.20
CA GLU A 154 -9.85 12.64 10.51
C GLU A 154 -8.81 12.75 11.64
N ILE A 155 -7.73 11.98 11.59
CA ILE A 155 -6.64 12.05 12.56
C ILE A 155 -5.92 13.42 12.53
N ALA A 156 -5.74 14.01 11.35
CA ALA A 156 -5.14 15.33 11.21
C ALA A 156 -6.04 16.41 11.82
N ALA A 157 -7.36 16.32 11.62
CA ALA A 157 -8.34 17.18 12.29
C ALA A 157 -8.29 17.01 13.81
N PHE A 158 -8.18 15.78 14.31
CA PHE A 158 -8.02 15.47 15.73
C PHE A 158 -6.75 16.12 16.33
N ALA A 159 -5.61 16.01 15.64
CA ALA A 159 -4.35 16.63 16.05
C ALA A 159 -4.42 18.17 16.06
N ARG A 160 -5.08 18.77 15.07
CA ARG A 160 -5.35 20.23 15.06
C ARG A 160 -6.18 20.65 16.28
N GLN A 161 -7.21 19.88 16.63
CA GLN A 161 -8.05 20.22 17.78
C GLN A 161 -7.32 20.05 19.12
N LEU A 162 -6.43 19.06 19.26
CA LEU A 162 -5.55 18.95 20.43
C LEU A 162 -4.70 20.22 20.63
N MET A 163 -4.14 20.75 19.55
CA MET A 163 -3.38 22.00 19.57
C MET A 163 -4.25 23.17 20.01
N VAL A 164 -5.45 23.31 19.45
CA VAL A 164 -6.38 24.40 19.76
C VAL A 164 -6.80 24.36 21.23
N SER A 165 -7.21 23.20 21.74
CA SER A 165 -7.62 23.04 23.15
C SER A 165 -6.48 23.27 24.13
N GLU A 166 -5.24 22.93 23.76
CA GLU A 166 -4.08 23.28 24.57
C GLU A 166 -3.84 24.79 24.59
N VAL A 167 -3.80 25.44 23.42
CA VAL A 167 -3.53 26.89 23.31
C VAL A 167 -4.58 27.73 24.04
N LYS A 168 -5.85 27.33 23.96
CA LYS A 168 -6.98 28.00 24.62
C LYS A 168 -7.13 27.64 26.09
N ASP A 169 -6.43 26.62 26.57
CA ASP A 169 -6.61 26.05 27.91
C ASP A 169 -8.01 25.50 28.20
N GLU A 170 -8.64 24.94 27.17
CA GLU A 170 -9.98 24.35 27.28
C GLU A 170 -9.86 22.81 27.36
N PRO A 171 -10.75 22.14 28.12
CA PRO A 171 -10.82 20.67 28.13
C PRO A 171 -11.02 20.11 26.72
N PHE A 172 -10.21 19.12 26.36
CA PHE A 172 -10.34 18.42 25.08
C PHE A 172 -11.34 17.27 25.20
N GLN A 173 -12.40 17.32 24.39
CA GLN A 173 -13.46 16.31 24.35
C GLN A 173 -13.60 15.73 22.95
N TRP A 174 -13.82 14.42 22.88
CA TRP A 174 -14.00 13.69 21.63
C TRP A 174 -14.83 12.42 21.88
N GLU A 175 -15.68 12.08 20.92
CA GLU A 175 -16.60 10.93 21.03
C GLU A 175 -16.02 9.68 20.36
N SER A 176 -15.43 9.86 19.18
CA SER A 176 -14.85 8.79 18.37
C SER A 176 -13.66 9.29 17.57
N LEU A 177 -12.83 8.33 17.14
CA LEU A 177 -11.75 8.52 16.20
C LEU A 177 -11.71 7.28 15.30
N ILE A 178 -11.59 7.46 13.98
CA ILE A 178 -11.67 6.41 12.96
C ILE A 178 -12.93 5.54 13.09
N GLY A 179 -14.04 6.17 13.50
CA GLY A 179 -15.33 5.51 13.74
C GLY A 179 -15.40 4.65 15.02
N LEU A 180 -14.43 4.77 15.93
CA LEU A 180 -14.35 3.98 17.17
C LEU A 180 -14.30 4.87 18.40
N THR A 181 -15.04 4.48 19.44
CA THR A 181 -14.99 5.14 20.75
C THR A 181 -13.64 4.89 21.45
N PRO A 182 -13.27 5.69 22.47
CA PRO A 182 -12.06 5.46 23.25
C PRO A 182 -11.95 4.05 23.86
N ALA A 183 -13.09 3.47 24.25
CA ALA A 183 -13.16 2.12 24.80
C ALA A 183 -12.93 1.06 23.72
N GLU A 184 -13.52 1.22 22.55
CA GLU A 184 -13.32 0.29 21.42
C GLU A 184 -11.91 0.35 20.86
N LEU A 185 -11.31 1.54 20.78
CA LEU A 185 -9.89 1.70 20.39
C LEU A 185 -8.98 0.94 21.34
N ARG A 186 -9.28 0.98 22.65
CA ARG A 186 -8.56 0.17 23.65
C ARG A 186 -8.73 -1.31 23.33
N GLU A 187 -9.97 -1.77 23.31
CA GLU A 187 -10.34 -3.17 23.19
C GLU A 187 -9.73 -3.82 21.95
N ARG A 188 -9.92 -3.20 20.78
CA ARG A 188 -9.43 -3.74 19.50
C ARG A 188 -7.90 -3.70 19.41
N SER A 189 -7.25 -2.74 20.05
CA SER A 189 -5.77 -2.67 20.07
C SER A 189 -5.13 -3.75 20.95
N HIS A 190 -5.84 -4.22 21.98
CA HIS A 190 -5.41 -5.33 22.86
C HIS A 190 -5.76 -6.71 22.30
N HIS A 191 -6.78 -6.82 21.45
CA HIS A 191 -7.24 -8.10 20.89
C HIS A 191 -7.18 -8.16 19.36
N PRO A 192 -6.02 -7.87 18.71
CA PRO A 192 -5.94 -7.77 17.25
C PRO A 192 -6.24 -9.09 16.53
N LYS A 193 -5.99 -10.24 17.16
CA LYS A 193 -6.31 -11.57 16.59
C LYS A 193 -7.81 -11.74 16.37
N THR A 194 -8.61 -11.31 17.35
CA THR A 194 -10.06 -11.42 17.31
C THR A 194 -10.68 -10.53 16.24
N TYR A 195 -10.20 -9.29 16.10
CA TYR A 195 -10.80 -8.29 15.22
C TYR A 195 -10.22 -8.25 13.81
N TYR A 196 -8.96 -8.65 13.63
CA TYR A 196 -8.23 -8.49 12.38
C TYR A 196 -7.51 -9.76 11.92
N GLY A 197 -7.66 -10.88 12.64
CA GLY A 197 -7.03 -12.15 12.29
C GLY A 197 -5.50 -12.17 12.44
N VAL A 198 -4.89 -11.13 13.04
CA VAL A 198 -3.43 -11.00 13.16
C VAL A 198 -2.97 -11.01 14.61
N GLU A 199 -1.91 -11.76 14.89
CA GLU A 199 -1.28 -11.75 16.21
C GLU A 199 -0.44 -10.49 16.43
N HIS A 200 -0.21 -10.15 17.70
CA HIS A 200 0.84 -9.21 18.08
C HIS A 200 2.17 -9.72 17.55
N SER A 201 2.83 -8.92 16.72
CA SER A 201 4.06 -9.30 16.04
C SER A 201 5.03 -8.12 16.07
N PRO A 202 6.35 -8.38 16.13
CA PRO A 202 7.35 -7.33 15.98
C PRO A 202 7.24 -6.64 14.62
N LEU A 203 7.84 -5.46 14.52
CA LEU A 203 7.99 -4.76 13.23
C LEU A 203 8.79 -5.65 12.27
N SER A 204 8.27 -5.82 11.06
CA SER A 204 8.94 -6.55 9.98
C SER A 204 8.70 -5.86 8.66
N TYR A 205 9.74 -5.79 7.82
CA TYR A 205 9.62 -5.28 6.45
C TYR A 205 8.67 -6.12 5.61
N THR A 206 8.48 -7.40 5.98
CA THR A 206 7.58 -8.34 5.30
C THR A 206 6.10 -7.96 5.46
N HIS A 207 5.77 -7.06 6.39
CA HIS A 207 4.39 -6.58 6.55
C HIS A 207 4.00 -5.51 5.51
N GLY A 208 4.92 -5.10 4.64
CA GLY A 208 4.65 -4.13 3.57
C GLY A 208 4.86 -2.67 3.97
N LYS A 209 5.01 -1.80 2.95
CA LYS A 209 5.38 -0.39 3.14
C LYS A 209 4.29 0.42 3.84
N VAL A 210 3.02 0.17 3.51
CA VAL A 210 1.86 0.83 4.15
C VAL A 210 1.85 0.58 5.66
N VAL A 211 1.98 -0.69 6.07
CA VAL A 211 2.04 -1.08 7.49
C VAL A 211 3.26 -0.47 8.18
N SER A 212 4.41 -0.41 7.50
CA SER A 212 5.61 0.26 8.02
C SER A 212 5.38 1.75 8.27
N LYS A 213 4.75 2.48 7.34
CA LYS A 213 4.43 3.91 7.50
C LYS A 213 3.41 4.14 8.63
N LEU A 214 2.40 3.28 8.78
CA LEU A 214 1.46 3.35 9.91
C LEU A 214 2.16 3.15 11.26
N HIS A 215 3.11 2.22 11.34
CA HIS A 215 3.92 2.05 12.54
C HIS A 215 4.87 3.22 12.83
N HIS A 216 5.39 3.86 11.78
CA HIS A 216 6.16 5.09 11.92
C HIS A 216 5.30 6.19 12.56
N LEU A 217 4.09 6.44 12.04
CA LEU A 217 3.15 7.41 12.61
C LEU A 217 2.75 7.07 14.05
N ARG A 218 2.54 5.78 14.35
CA ARG A 218 2.31 5.32 15.73
C ARG A 218 3.47 5.66 16.65
N ALA A 219 4.70 5.46 16.22
CA ALA A 219 5.87 5.79 17.02
C ALA A 219 5.96 7.30 17.23
N LYS A 220 5.69 8.09 16.18
CA LYS A 220 5.66 9.55 16.25
C LYS A 220 4.58 10.07 17.19
N SER A 221 3.37 9.51 17.16
CA SER A 221 2.29 9.92 18.08
C SER A 221 2.64 9.64 19.55
N ARG A 222 3.37 8.54 19.82
CA ARG A 222 3.90 8.24 21.16
C ARG A 222 5.02 9.19 21.57
N GLU A 223 5.85 9.64 20.62
CA GLU A 223 6.82 10.71 20.91
C GLU A 223 6.10 11.99 21.33
N VAL A 224 5.06 12.40 20.61
CA VAL A 224 4.22 13.57 20.99
C VAL A 224 3.61 13.40 22.39
N GLU A 225 3.10 12.21 22.72
CA GLU A 225 2.60 11.86 24.06
C GLU A 225 3.67 12.05 25.15
N LEU A 226 4.93 11.68 24.90
CA LEU A 226 6.02 11.88 25.85
C LEU A 226 6.32 13.37 26.07
N TYR A 227 6.26 14.20 25.02
CA TYR A 227 6.40 15.64 25.17
C TYR A 227 5.20 16.27 25.90
N ALA A 228 4.00 15.75 25.72
CA ALA A 228 2.82 16.17 26.49
C ALA A 228 3.01 15.86 27.99
N ASN A 229 3.47 14.65 28.33
CA ASN A 229 3.78 14.29 29.71
C ASN A 229 4.86 15.22 30.31
N ARG A 230 5.94 15.51 29.58
CA ARG A 230 6.97 16.47 30.04
C ARG A 230 6.42 17.88 30.25
N ALA A 231 5.36 18.25 29.55
CA ALA A 231 4.77 19.58 29.60
C ALA A 231 3.73 19.75 30.70
N PHE A 232 3.01 18.69 31.05
CA PHE A 232 1.81 18.77 31.88
C PHE A 232 1.85 17.88 33.12
N THR A 233 2.85 17.01 33.26
CA THR A 233 3.04 16.16 34.44
C THR A 233 4.15 16.74 35.30
N ASP A 234 3.85 16.96 36.59
CA ASP A 234 4.84 17.42 37.57
C ASP A 234 5.76 16.29 38.07
N GLU A 235 6.72 16.62 38.94
CA GLU A 235 7.69 15.65 39.50
C GLU A 235 7.02 14.59 40.38
N ASP A 236 5.86 14.88 40.96
CA ASP A 236 5.06 13.97 41.79
C ASP A 236 4.14 13.07 40.95
N GLY A 237 4.07 13.28 39.64
CA GLY A 237 3.26 12.51 38.71
C GLY A 237 1.82 13.03 38.52
N ASN A 238 1.47 14.19 39.09
CA ASN A 238 0.17 14.80 38.85
C ASN A 238 0.15 15.48 37.49
N CYS A 239 -0.85 15.14 36.67
CA CYS A 239 -1.01 15.70 35.34
C CYS A 239 -2.11 16.77 35.31
N SER A 240 -1.78 17.97 34.85
CA SER A 240 -2.74 19.08 34.70
C SER A 240 -3.64 18.93 33.47
N ARG A 241 -3.25 18.14 32.47
CA ARG A 241 -3.95 17.93 31.19
C ARG A 241 -4.12 16.45 30.86
N THR A 242 -4.79 15.71 31.74
CA THR A 242 -5.06 14.28 31.57
C THR A 242 -5.88 13.98 30.32
N ASP A 243 -6.75 14.90 29.92
CA ASP A 243 -7.54 14.89 28.69
C ASP A 243 -6.67 14.74 27.43
N LEU A 244 -5.61 15.56 27.31
CA LEU A 244 -4.70 15.52 26.16
C LEU A 244 -3.88 14.22 26.14
N ILE A 245 -3.39 13.78 27.31
CA ILE A 245 -2.59 12.55 27.42
C ILE A 245 -3.43 11.32 27.05
N GLN A 246 -4.68 11.23 27.55
CA GLN A 246 -5.57 10.13 27.22
C GLN A 246 -5.91 10.11 25.72
N ALA A 247 -6.15 11.28 25.11
CA ALA A 247 -6.37 11.40 23.68
C ALA A 247 -5.16 10.92 22.85
N LEU A 248 -3.95 11.37 23.17
CA LEU A 248 -2.72 10.94 22.49
C LEU A 248 -2.45 9.44 22.67
N ASN A 249 -2.75 8.91 23.85
CA ASN A 249 -2.63 7.49 24.12
C ASN A 249 -3.57 6.67 23.23
N ARG A 250 -4.84 7.09 23.07
CA ARG A 250 -5.80 6.47 22.14
C ARG A 250 -5.45 6.67 20.68
N LEU A 251 -4.85 7.80 20.31
CA LEU A 251 -4.34 8.02 18.97
C LEU A 251 -3.26 6.99 18.59
N SER A 252 -2.38 6.62 19.53
CA SER A 252 -1.41 5.54 19.29
C SER A 252 -2.07 4.17 19.08
N SER A 253 -3.21 3.90 19.76
CA SER A 253 -4.04 2.71 19.54
C SER A 253 -4.70 2.73 18.16
N ALA A 254 -5.17 3.89 17.70
CA ALA A 254 -5.78 4.05 16.38
C ALA A 254 -4.80 3.66 15.26
N PHE A 255 -3.56 4.16 15.26
CA PHE A 255 -2.57 3.75 14.26
C PHE A 255 -2.23 2.25 14.33
N TYR A 256 -2.20 1.67 15.54
CA TYR A 256 -1.98 0.23 15.67
C TYR A 256 -3.13 -0.58 15.06
N ILE A 257 -4.36 -0.14 15.28
CA ILE A 257 -5.56 -0.73 14.67
C ILE A 257 -5.49 -0.63 13.14
N LEU A 258 -5.14 0.53 12.58
CA LEU A 258 -4.98 0.68 11.13
C LEU A 258 -3.91 -0.27 10.59
N ALA A 259 -2.77 -0.39 11.27
CA ALA A 259 -1.71 -1.32 10.89
C ALA A 259 -2.19 -2.78 10.92
N CYS A 260 -2.92 -3.18 11.97
CA CYS A 260 -3.52 -4.51 12.07
C CYS A 260 -4.58 -4.76 11.01
N SER A 261 -5.42 -3.77 10.69
CA SER A 261 -6.42 -3.87 9.63
C SER A 261 -5.78 -4.11 8.27
N VAL A 262 -4.75 -3.34 7.90
CA VAL A 262 -4.02 -3.54 6.64
C VAL A 262 -3.33 -4.91 6.62
N ARG A 263 -2.70 -5.33 7.72
CA ARG A 263 -2.12 -6.69 7.82
C ARG A 263 -3.19 -7.78 7.69
N GLY A 264 -4.36 -7.58 8.26
CA GLY A 264 -5.50 -8.49 8.16
C GLY A 264 -5.96 -8.67 6.72
N ARG A 265 -6.01 -7.59 5.93
CA ARG A 265 -6.31 -7.64 4.49
C ARG A 265 -5.30 -8.49 3.72
N LEU A 266 -4.00 -8.35 4.03
CA LEU A 266 -2.92 -9.13 3.38
C LEU A 266 -2.96 -10.62 3.74
N HIS A 267 -3.51 -10.96 4.91
CA HIS A 267 -3.67 -12.34 5.37
C HIS A 267 -5.02 -12.96 5.02
N GLN A 268 -5.97 -12.19 4.48
CA GLN A 268 -7.24 -12.71 4.02
C GLN A 268 -7.02 -13.33 2.64
N GLU A 269 -7.08 -14.66 2.59
CA GLU A 269 -6.98 -15.41 1.35
C GLU A 269 -8.07 -14.93 0.38
N LYS A 270 -7.65 -14.31 -0.73
CA LYS A 270 -8.52 -13.85 -1.81
C LYS A 270 -9.09 -15.06 -2.56
N ARG A 271 -10.18 -15.59 -2.02
CA ARG A 271 -10.87 -16.79 -2.52
C ARG A 271 -11.95 -16.41 -3.53
N VAL A 272 -12.03 -17.18 -4.60
CA VAL A 272 -13.04 -17.06 -5.66
C VAL A 272 -13.70 -18.41 -5.89
N PRO A 273 -15.04 -18.49 -5.93
CA PRO A 273 -15.72 -19.72 -6.36
C PRO A 273 -15.45 -19.98 -7.84
N ILE A 274 -15.43 -21.25 -8.24
CA ILE A 274 -15.14 -21.64 -9.63
C ILE A 274 -16.42 -22.14 -10.29
N GLY A 275 -16.86 -21.44 -11.33
CA GLY A 275 -17.90 -21.86 -12.26
C GLY A 275 -17.30 -22.60 -13.45
N THR A 276 -17.92 -23.73 -13.82
CA THR A 276 -17.50 -24.52 -14.98
C THR A 276 -18.47 -24.34 -16.13
N SER A 277 -17.91 -24.02 -17.30
CA SER A 277 -18.67 -23.77 -18.52
C SER A 277 -18.55 -24.96 -19.46
N ASN A 278 -19.66 -25.66 -19.67
CA ASN A 278 -19.76 -26.63 -20.76
C ASN A 278 -20.02 -25.89 -22.08
N ARG A 279 -19.89 -26.59 -23.21
CA ARG A 279 -20.17 -26.05 -24.53
C ARG A 279 -21.55 -25.41 -24.62
N HIS A 280 -21.61 -24.19 -25.13
CA HIS A 280 -22.84 -23.43 -25.22
C HIS A 280 -22.78 -22.37 -26.32
N ILE A 281 -23.93 -21.75 -26.61
CA ILE A 281 -24.04 -20.69 -27.61
C ILE A 281 -24.90 -19.53 -27.08
N HIS A 282 -24.46 -18.31 -27.37
CA HIS A 282 -25.28 -17.11 -27.29
C HIS A 282 -25.77 -16.77 -28.69
N LEU A 283 -27.05 -16.43 -28.84
CA LEU A 283 -27.66 -16.12 -30.13
C LEU A 283 -27.92 -14.63 -30.29
N SER A 284 -27.79 -14.14 -31.53
CA SER A 284 -28.38 -12.88 -31.97
C SER A 284 -29.89 -13.02 -32.13
N ASN A 285 -30.62 -11.89 -32.17
CA ASN A 285 -32.06 -11.93 -32.39
C ASN A 285 -32.42 -12.44 -33.81
N GLU A 286 -31.58 -12.14 -34.79
CA GLU A 286 -31.74 -12.60 -36.18
C GLU A 286 -31.54 -14.12 -36.29
N ASP A 287 -30.50 -14.64 -35.64
CA ASP A 287 -30.21 -16.07 -35.66
C ASP A 287 -31.23 -16.85 -34.82
N LEU A 288 -31.69 -16.28 -33.70
CA LEU A 288 -32.79 -16.87 -32.93
C LEU A 288 -34.05 -17.02 -33.79
N THR A 289 -34.39 -15.98 -34.55
CA THR A 289 -35.53 -15.98 -35.47
C THR A 289 -35.38 -17.04 -36.56
N THR A 290 -34.19 -17.17 -37.13
CA THR A 290 -33.92 -18.18 -38.18
C THR A 290 -33.99 -19.61 -37.63
N LEU A 291 -33.47 -19.84 -36.43
CA LEU A 291 -33.37 -21.18 -35.85
C LEU A 291 -34.68 -21.66 -35.20
N TYR A 292 -35.47 -20.74 -34.63
CA TYR A 292 -36.66 -21.08 -33.81
C TYR A 292 -37.96 -20.37 -34.24
N GLY A 293 -37.91 -19.43 -35.20
CA GLY A 293 -39.08 -18.76 -35.77
C GLY A 293 -39.27 -17.30 -35.32
N GLU A 294 -40.12 -16.57 -36.04
CA GLU A 294 -40.42 -15.17 -35.74
C GLU A 294 -41.03 -14.97 -34.35
N ASN A 295 -40.61 -13.89 -33.68
CA ASN A 295 -41.07 -13.51 -32.34
C ASN A 295 -40.85 -14.59 -31.26
N TYR A 296 -39.92 -15.53 -31.48
CA TYR A 296 -39.58 -16.55 -30.50
C TYR A 296 -38.85 -15.94 -29.31
N ALA A 297 -39.23 -16.36 -28.09
CA ALA A 297 -38.57 -15.97 -26.85
C ALA A 297 -37.97 -17.20 -26.18
N LEU A 298 -36.71 -17.09 -25.74
CA LEU A 298 -36.00 -18.17 -25.05
C LEU A 298 -36.71 -18.55 -23.75
N THR A 299 -36.80 -19.85 -23.48
CA THR A 299 -37.45 -20.34 -22.27
C THR A 299 -36.42 -20.57 -21.18
N ILE A 300 -36.53 -19.86 -20.06
CA ILE A 300 -35.62 -20.04 -18.92
C ILE A 300 -35.72 -21.48 -18.40
N GLN A 301 -34.59 -22.18 -18.35
CA GLN A 301 -34.46 -23.48 -17.67
C GLN A 301 -33.83 -23.30 -16.28
N LYS A 302 -32.76 -22.51 -16.19
CA LYS A 302 -32.01 -22.29 -14.96
C LYS A 302 -31.28 -20.95 -15.00
N GLU A 303 -31.44 -20.13 -13.97
CA GLU A 303 -30.63 -18.92 -13.77
C GLU A 303 -29.15 -19.28 -13.52
N LEU A 304 -28.25 -18.49 -14.09
CA LEU A 304 -26.81 -18.63 -13.87
C LEU A 304 -26.34 -17.74 -12.72
N SER A 305 -25.07 -17.89 -12.34
CA SER A 305 -24.42 -17.11 -11.29
C SER A 305 -24.39 -15.61 -11.60
N GLN A 306 -24.15 -15.25 -12.86
CA GLN A 306 -24.12 -13.86 -13.31
C GLN A 306 -25.54 -13.32 -13.47
N PRO A 307 -25.88 -12.15 -12.87
CA PRO A 307 -27.24 -11.61 -12.87
C PRO A 307 -27.84 -11.47 -14.26
N GLY A 308 -29.07 -11.96 -14.42
CA GLY A 308 -29.82 -11.89 -15.67
C GLY A 308 -29.34 -12.83 -16.77
N GLN A 309 -28.28 -13.62 -16.56
CA GLN A 309 -27.89 -14.68 -17.49
C GLN A 309 -28.59 -15.99 -17.12
N PHE A 310 -29.05 -16.75 -18.12
CA PHE A 310 -29.75 -18.01 -17.89
C PHE A 310 -29.39 -19.08 -18.92
N ALA A 311 -29.41 -20.34 -18.51
CA ALA A 311 -29.48 -21.47 -19.41
C ALA A 311 -30.92 -21.63 -19.89
N ALA A 312 -31.12 -21.61 -21.21
CA ALA A 312 -32.42 -21.77 -21.84
C ALA A 312 -32.76 -23.26 -22.05
N LYS A 313 -34.04 -23.63 -22.18
CA LYS A 313 -34.43 -25.02 -22.48
C LYS A 313 -33.97 -25.45 -23.87
N GLU A 314 -33.81 -24.47 -24.74
CA GLU A 314 -33.41 -24.61 -26.12
C GLU A 314 -31.97 -25.12 -26.26
N THR A 315 -31.76 -25.93 -27.29
CA THR A 315 -30.45 -26.42 -27.71
C THR A 315 -30.35 -26.43 -29.22
N VAL A 316 -29.13 -26.24 -29.73
CA VAL A 316 -28.79 -26.33 -31.16
C VAL A 316 -27.81 -27.47 -31.43
N THR A 317 -27.60 -27.78 -32.70
CA THR A 317 -26.50 -28.63 -33.15
C THR A 317 -25.45 -27.78 -33.86
N LEU A 318 -24.19 -27.88 -33.46
CA LEU A 318 -23.06 -27.23 -34.13
C LEU A 318 -22.40 -28.23 -35.07
N VAL A 319 -22.24 -27.88 -36.35
CA VAL A 319 -21.69 -28.76 -37.38
C VAL A 319 -20.43 -28.13 -37.97
N GLY A 320 -19.31 -28.84 -37.79
CA GLY A 320 -18.01 -28.48 -38.37
C GLY A 320 -17.61 -29.43 -39.51
N PRO A 321 -16.45 -29.20 -40.15
CA PRO A 321 -16.02 -29.98 -41.31
C PRO A 321 -15.87 -31.50 -41.07
N LYS A 322 -15.61 -31.91 -39.83
CA LYS A 322 -15.32 -33.31 -39.47
C LYS A 322 -16.49 -34.00 -38.74
N GLY A 323 -17.35 -33.25 -38.08
CA GLY A 323 -18.39 -33.82 -37.24
C GLY A 323 -19.28 -32.76 -36.60
N CYS A 324 -20.13 -33.19 -35.67
CA CYS A 324 -21.11 -32.32 -35.01
C CYS A 324 -21.12 -32.47 -33.48
N LEU A 325 -21.62 -31.43 -32.82
CA LEU A 325 -21.97 -31.39 -31.41
C LEU A 325 -23.47 -31.16 -31.29
N GLU A 326 -24.19 -32.17 -30.85
CA GLU A 326 -25.64 -32.10 -30.61
C GLU A 326 -25.94 -31.56 -29.21
N LYS A 327 -27.15 -31.05 -29.03
CA LYS A 327 -27.68 -30.58 -27.74
C LYS A 327 -26.79 -29.52 -27.07
N VAL A 328 -26.20 -28.64 -27.86
CA VAL A 328 -25.44 -27.50 -27.37
C VAL A 328 -26.40 -26.48 -26.77
N ARG A 329 -26.18 -26.13 -25.50
CA ARG A 329 -27.10 -25.29 -24.71
C ARG A 329 -27.12 -23.86 -25.23
N VAL A 330 -28.31 -23.27 -25.37
CA VAL A 330 -28.44 -21.83 -25.61
C VAL A 330 -28.42 -21.08 -24.26
N LEU A 331 -27.60 -20.03 -24.16
CA LEU A 331 -27.57 -19.13 -23.00
C LEU A 331 -28.19 -17.78 -23.37
N GLY A 332 -29.13 -17.35 -22.55
CA GLY A 332 -29.82 -16.07 -22.67
C GLY A 332 -29.30 -14.99 -21.71
N PRO A 333 -29.69 -13.73 -21.93
CA PRO A 333 -30.56 -13.26 -23.01
C PRO A 333 -29.85 -13.24 -24.36
N VAL A 334 -30.60 -12.94 -25.44
CA VAL A 334 -30.00 -12.73 -26.77
C VAL A 334 -28.96 -11.61 -26.72
N ARG A 335 -27.90 -11.76 -27.52
CA ARG A 335 -26.80 -10.79 -27.62
C ARG A 335 -26.83 -10.10 -28.97
N LYS A 336 -25.95 -9.13 -29.18
CA LYS A 336 -25.82 -8.44 -30.48
C LYS A 336 -25.28 -9.34 -31.59
N ARG A 337 -24.42 -10.31 -31.23
CA ARG A 337 -23.78 -11.24 -32.18
C ARG A 337 -23.85 -12.65 -31.60
N THR A 338 -24.00 -13.63 -32.50
CA THR A 338 -23.96 -15.05 -32.14
C THR A 338 -22.54 -15.49 -31.83
N GLN A 339 -22.37 -16.21 -30.73
CA GLN A 339 -21.07 -16.67 -30.22
C GLN A 339 -21.19 -18.08 -29.65
N ALA A 340 -20.38 -19.01 -30.15
CA ALA A 340 -20.29 -20.37 -29.63
C ALA A 340 -19.00 -20.51 -28.82
N GLU A 341 -19.15 -20.91 -27.56
CA GLU A 341 -18.06 -21.18 -26.63
C GLU A 341 -17.93 -22.69 -26.44
N ILE A 342 -16.80 -23.26 -26.85
CA ILE A 342 -16.55 -24.71 -26.88
C ILE A 342 -15.16 -25.02 -26.31
N SER A 343 -14.89 -26.28 -25.93
CA SER A 343 -13.56 -26.65 -25.45
C SER A 343 -12.57 -26.96 -26.59
N VAL A 344 -11.28 -27.09 -26.27
CA VAL A 344 -10.26 -27.54 -27.23
C VAL A 344 -10.61 -28.94 -27.74
N THR A 345 -11.08 -29.83 -26.86
CA THR A 345 -11.54 -31.18 -27.22
C THR A 345 -12.68 -31.15 -28.24
N ASP A 346 -13.62 -30.22 -28.06
CA ASP A 346 -14.74 -30.03 -28.99
C ASP A 346 -14.28 -29.57 -30.38
N CYS A 347 -13.28 -28.69 -30.44
CA CYS A 347 -12.68 -28.24 -31.70
C CYS A 347 -12.15 -29.41 -32.53
N PHE A 348 -11.48 -30.38 -31.90
CA PHE A 348 -10.96 -31.58 -32.58
C PHE A 348 -12.08 -32.47 -33.14
N LYS A 349 -13.23 -32.54 -32.45
CA LYS A 349 -14.39 -33.30 -32.90
C LYS A 349 -15.09 -32.62 -34.09
N LEU A 350 -15.23 -31.30 -34.04
CA LEU A 350 -15.79 -30.50 -35.13
C LEU A 350 -14.86 -30.39 -36.33
N GLY A 351 -13.54 -30.54 -36.14
CA GLY A 351 -12.54 -30.37 -37.20
C GLY A 351 -12.23 -28.91 -37.49
N ILE A 352 -12.31 -28.04 -36.48
CA ILE A 352 -11.98 -26.62 -36.57
C ILE A 352 -10.73 -26.31 -35.73
N LYS A 353 -10.00 -25.26 -36.11
CA LYS A 353 -8.82 -24.82 -35.36
C LYS A 353 -9.26 -24.22 -34.02
N PRO A 354 -8.69 -24.65 -32.87
CA PRO A 354 -8.98 -24.01 -31.59
C PRO A 354 -8.39 -22.60 -31.56
N VAL A 355 -9.21 -21.61 -31.20
CA VAL A 355 -8.82 -20.21 -31.04
C VAL A 355 -9.33 -19.72 -29.68
N ILE A 356 -8.41 -19.43 -28.76
CA ILE A 356 -8.73 -18.93 -27.42
C ILE A 356 -9.02 -17.43 -27.49
N ARG A 357 -10.14 -16.99 -26.91
CA ARG A 357 -10.57 -15.58 -26.89
C ARG A 357 -11.35 -15.22 -25.65
N ASP A 358 -11.23 -13.96 -25.26
CA ASP A 358 -12.15 -13.36 -24.31
C ASP A 358 -13.51 -13.11 -25.00
N SER A 359 -14.59 -13.39 -24.28
CA SER A 359 -15.98 -13.26 -24.78
C SER A 359 -16.22 -11.89 -25.42
N GLY A 360 -16.75 -11.85 -26.65
CA GLY A 360 -16.94 -10.63 -27.44
C GLY A 360 -15.85 -10.31 -28.48
N HIS A 361 -14.72 -11.03 -28.49
CA HIS A 361 -13.65 -10.85 -29.49
C HIS A 361 -13.75 -11.86 -30.64
N HIS A 362 -14.64 -11.58 -31.61
CA HIS A 362 -14.94 -12.48 -32.73
C HIS A 362 -13.87 -12.48 -33.84
N ASP A 363 -13.01 -11.46 -33.92
CA ASP A 363 -12.16 -11.24 -35.11
C ASP A 363 -11.11 -12.35 -35.31
N GLY A 364 -11.12 -13.05 -36.45
CA GLY A 364 -10.21 -14.17 -36.70
C GLY A 364 -10.57 -15.45 -35.92
N THR A 365 -11.78 -15.55 -35.38
CA THR A 365 -12.34 -16.84 -34.94
C THR A 365 -12.91 -17.61 -36.13
N PRO A 366 -12.91 -18.96 -36.07
CA PRO A 366 -13.58 -19.77 -37.06
C PRO A 366 -15.10 -19.61 -37.02
N GLY A 367 -15.71 -20.00 -38.13
CA GLY A 367 -17.13 -20.20 -38.31
C GLY A 367 -17.54 -21.67 -38.23
N LEU A 368 -18.85 -21.93 -38.25
CA LEU A 368 -19.47 -23.25 -38.41
C LEU A 368 -20.95 -23.12 -38.77
N GLN A 369 -21.59 -24.23 -39.13
CA GLN A 369 -23.03 -24.27 -39.33
C GLN A 369 -23.77 -24.59 -38.03
N ILE A 370 -24.81 -23.82 -37.73
CA ILE A 370 -25.69 -23.99 -36.57
C ILE A 370 -27.03 -24.52 -37.08
N ILE A 371 -27.51 -25.62 -36.52
CA ILE A 371 -28.79 -26.22 -36.88
C ILE A 371 -29.76 -26.12 -35.70
N GLY A 372 -30.88 -25.46 -35.94
CA GLY A 372 -32.01 -25.34 -35.02
C GLY A 372 -33.21 -26.17 -35.50
N PRO A 373 -34.32 -26.16 -34.76
CA PRO A 373 -35.52 -26.92 -35.13
C PRO A 373 -36.20 -26.44 -36.42
N LEU A 374 -36.11 -25.15 -36.76
CA LEU A 374 -36.82 -24.56 -37.90
C LEU A 374 -35.89 -24.09 -39.03
N GLY A 375 -34.58 -24.08 -38.82
CA GLY A 375 -33.64 -23.54 -39.79
C GLY A 375 -32.19 -23.82 -39.45
N ASN A 376 -31.31 -23.30 -40.30
CA ASN A 376 -29.86 -23.35 -40.12
C ASN A 376 -29.24 -21.97 -40.39
N VAL A 377 -28.09 -21.72 -39.76
CA VAL A 377 -27.31 -20.49 -39.90
C VAL A 377 -25.87 -20.88 -40.17
N ASP A 378 -25.28 -20.35 -41.24
CA ASP A 378 -23.85 -20.46 -41.50
C ASP A 378 -23.14 -19.26 -40.85
N LEU A 379 -22.49 -19.51 -39.71
CA LEU A 379 -21.75 -18.50 -38.98
C LEU A 379 -20.35 -18.35 -39.58
N GLU A 380 -20.00 -17.18 -40.09
CA GLU A 380 -18.65 -16.93 -40.65
C GLU A 380 -17.57 -16.77 -39.57
N SER A 381 -17.94 -16.20 -38.41
CA SER A 381 -17.06 -16.00 -37.26
C SER A 381 -17.85 -15.94 -35.95
N GLY A 382 -17.25 -16.40 -34.85
CA GLY A 382 -17.83 -16.36 -33.51
C GLY A 382 -17.68 -17.67 -32.73
N VAL A 383 -16.96 -18.66 -33.25
CA VAL A 383 -16.68 -19.91 -32.53
C VAL A 383 -15.33 -19.81 -31.84
N MET A 384 -15.29 -19.97 -30.52
CA MET A 384 -14.06 -19.78 -29.74
C MET A 384 -13.94 -20.77 -28.59
N VAL A 385 -12.71 -20.95 -28.14
CA VAL A 385 -12.41 -21.52 -26.83
C VAL A 385 -12.44 -20.37 -25.83
N ALA A 386 -13.29 -20.48 -24.82
CA ALA A 386 -13.47 -19.42 -23.83
C ALA A 386 -12.17 -19.24 -23.03
N SER A 387 -11.62 -18.03 -23.07
CA SER A 387 -10.49 -17.64 -22.21
C SER A 387 -10.96 -17.53 -20.76
N ARG A 388 -10.21 -18.13 -19.84
CA ARG A 388 -10.48 -18.08 -18.40
C ARG A 388 -10.46 -16.66 -17.85
N HIS A 389 -11.41 -16.36 -16.97
CA HIS A 389 -11.56 -15.03 -16.40
C HIS A 389 -12.24 -15.09 -15.02
N ILE A 390 -12.11 -14.00 -14.27
CA ILE A 390 -12.82 -13.75 -13.01
C ILE A 390 -13.71 -12.54 -13.21
N HIS A 391 -14.99 -12.69 -12.90
CA HIS A 391 -15.90 -11.57 -12.73
C HIS A 391 -15.75 -11.02 -11.30
N LEU A 392 -15.70 -9.70 -11.14
CA LEU A 392 -15.77 -9.00 -9.85
C LEU A 392 -16.72 -7.81 -9.97
N ASN A 393 -17.40 -7.47 -8.87
CA ASN A 393 -18.04 -6.16 -8.79
C ASN A 393 -17.04 -5.05 -8.39
N LEU A 394 -17.51 -3.81 -8.38
CA LEU A 394 -16.66 -2.63 -8.06
C LEU A 394 -16.05 -2.69 -6.66
N GLU A 395 -16.83 -3.14 -5.67
CA GLU A 395 -16.38 -3.23 -4.28
C GLU A 395 -15.33 -4.33 -4.10
N GLU A 396 -15.55 -5.50 -4.69
CA GLU A 396 -14.64 -6.64 -4.62
C GLU A 396 -13.33 -6.37 -5.38
N ALA A 397 -13.41 -5.68 -6.52
CA ALA A 397 -12.23 -5.26 -7.26
C ALA A 397 -11.39 -4.26 -6.44
N ALA A 398 -12.03 -3.28 -5.79
CA ALA A 398 -11.37 -2.35 -4.88
C ALA A 398 -10.77 -3.07 -3.66
N GLU A 399 -11.51 -3.98 -3.03
CA GLU A 399 -11.05 -4.83 -1.92
C GLU A 399 -9.79 -5.61 -2.32
N TRP A 400 -9.76 -6.11 -3.55
CA TRP A 400 -8.63 -6.88 -4.06
C TRP A 400 -7.54 -6.01 -4.69
N SER A 401 -7.72 -4.69 -4.74
CA SER A 401 -6.82 -3.75 -5.42
C SER A 401 -6.57 -4.14 -6.88
N LEU A 402 -7.62 -4.60 -7.56
CA LEU A 402 -7.62 -5.02 -8.96
C LEU A 402 -8.45 -4.06 -9.81
N LYS A 403 -8.15 -4.00 -11.10
CA LYS A 403 -8.87 -3.21 -12.11
C LYS A 403 -9.35 -4.10 -13.25
N ASP A 404 -10.33 -3.59 -13.99
CA ASP A 404 -10.78 -4.24 -15.23
C ASP A 404 -9.60 -4.36 -16.20
N GLY A 405 -9.41 -5.54 -16.78
CA GLY A 405 -8.32 -5.83 -17.70
C GLY A 405 -7.04 -6.37 -17.04
N ASP A 406 -6.92 -6.36 -15.71
CA ASP A 406 -5.77 -6.96 -15.02
C ASP A 406 -5.66 -8.46 -15.32
N ARG A 407 -4.42 -8.97 -15.35
CA ARG A 407 -4.12 -10.40 -15.53
C ARG A 407 -3.46 -10.92 -14.27
N VAL A 408 -4.02 -11.98 -13.69
CA VAL A 408 -3.61 -12.52 -12.39
C VAL A 408 -3.27 -14.00 -12.47
N ARG A 409 -2.64 -14.51 -11.42
CA ARG A 409 -2.45 -15.95 -11.21
C ARG A 409 -3.45 -16.46 -10.20
N VAL A 410 -4.05 -17.62 -10.46
CA VAL A 410 -4.99 -18.27 -9.56
C VAL A 410 -4.54 -19.69 -9.30
N LYS A 411 -4.29 -20.02 -8.03
CA LYS A 411 -4.11 -21.39 -7.58
C LYS A 411 -5.47 -22.01 -7.34
N VAL A 412 -5.75 -23.09 -8.04
CA VAL A 412 -6.92 -23.90 -7.76
C VAL A 412 -6.59 -24.93 -6.69
N GLN A 413 -7.37 -24.89 -5.62
CA GLN A 413 -7.36 -25.87 -4.54
C GLN A 413 -8.38 -26.96 -4.88
N SER A 414 -7.87 -28.10 -5.34
CA SER A 414 -8.65 -29.28 -5.71
C SER A 414 -7.82 -30.54 -5.42
N GLN A 415 -8.35 -31.72 -5.75
CA GLN A 415 -7.61 -32.98 -5.67
C GLN A 415 -6.43 -33.05 -6.64
N ARG A 416 -6.43 -32.23 -7.69
CA ARG A 416 -5.33 -32.07 -8.65
C ARG A 416 -4.95 -30.59 -8.76
N PRO A 417 -4.26 -30.04 -7.75
CA PRO A 417 -4.03 -28.61 -7.65
C PRO A 417 -3.15 -28.10 -8.78
N MET A 418 -3.50 -26.94 -9.31
CA MET A 418 -2.76 -26.29 -10.39
C MET A 418 -2.82 -24.78 -10.26
N ILE A 419 -1.91 -24.10 -10.96
CA ILE A 419 -1.90 -22.65 -11.06
C ILE A 419 -2.26 -22.28 -12.49
N PHE A 420 -3.32 -21.51 -12.64
CA PHE A 420 -3.66 -20.85 -13.89
C PHE A 420 -3.02 -19.48 -13.90
N GLU A 421 -2.20 -19.24 -14.93
CA GLU A 421 -1.63 -17.93 -15.21
C GLU A 421 -2.51 -17.16 -16.19
N ASP A 422 -2.28 -15.85 -16.31
CA ASP A 422 -2.93 -14.99 -17.30
C ASP A 422 -4.47 -15.00 -17.22
N VAL A 423 -5.03 -15.08 -16.00
CA VAL A 423 -6.48 -15.05 -15.78
C VAL A 423 -6.96 -13.60 -15.84
N LEU A 424 -7.90 -13.30 -16.75
CA LEU A 424 -8.44 -11.94 -16.92
C LEU A 424 -9.36 -11.55 -15.76
N ILE A 425 -9.18 -10.35 -15.21
CA ILE A 425 -10.13 -9.71 -14.33
C ILE A 425 -11.11 -8.88 -15.14
N ARG A 426 -12.40 -9.10 -14.92
CA ARG A 426 -13.50 -8.35 -15.52
C ARG A 426 -14.31 -7.68 -14.42
N VAL A 427 -14.39 -6.36 -14.43
CA VAL A 427 -15.07 -5.59 -13.38
C VAL A 427 -16.31 -4.91 -13.93
N HIS A 428 -17.46 -5.17 -13.29
CA HIS A 428 -18.72 -4.49 -13.62
C HIS A 428 -19.62 -4.42 -12.39
N GLU A 429 -20.41 -3.35 -12.23
CA GLU A 429 -21.29 -3.14 -11.06
C GLU A 429 -22.29 -4.29 -10.80
N HIS A 430 -22.66 -5.01 -11.84
CA HIS A 430 -23.63 -6.12 -11.81
C HIS A 430 -23.01 -7.51 -11.83
N TYR A 431 -21.69 -7.64 -11.72
CA TYR A 431 -21.07 -8.95 -11.70
C TYR A 431 -21.13 -9.61 -10.33
N HIS A 432 -21.25 -10.93 -10.33
CA HIS A 432 -21.04 -11.75 -9.14
C HIS A 432 -19.64 -12.38 -9.19
N LYS A 433 -18.92 -12.35 -8.07
CA LYS A 433 -17.59 -12.94 -7.95
C LYS A 433 -17.58 -14.42 -8.29
N GLU A 434 -17.01 -14.76 -9.44
CA GLU A 434 -16.83 -16.14 -9.89
C GLU A 434 -15.72 -16.22 -10.93
N MET A 435 -14.90 -17.27 -10.83
CA MET A 435 -13.91 -17.64 -11.84
C MET A 435 -14.54 -18.62 -12.82
N HIS A 436 -14.50 -18.30 -14.10
CA HIS A 436 -15.06 -19.14 -15.15
C HIS A 436 -13.94 -19.92 -15.85
N LEU A 437 -14.07 -21.25 -15.83
CA LEU A 437 -13.20 -22.18 -16.55
C LEU A 437 -14.01 -23.01 -17.53
N ASP A 438 -13.41 -23.41 -18.65
CA ASP A 438 -14.04 -24.38 -19.54
C ASP A 438 -13.97 -25.80 -18.96
N MET A 439 -14.66 -26.74 -19.61
CA MET A 439 -14.73 -28.13 -19.16
C MET A 439 -13.37 -28.86 -19.23
N ASP A 440 -12.50 -28.53 -20.19
CA ASP A 440 -11.19 -29.17 -20.32
C ASP A 440 -10.27 -28.70 -19.18
N GLU A 441 -10.29 -27.40 -18.85
CA GLU A 441 -9.58 -26.80 -17.71
C GLU A 441 -10.08 -27.35 -16.37
N ALA A 442 -11.41 -27.42 -16.20
CA ALA A 442 -12.02 -27.97 -14.99
C ALA A 442 -11.66 -29.45 -14.77
N ASN A 443 -11.68 -30.26 -15.84
CA ASN A 443 -11.29 -31.67 -15.76
C ASN A 443 -9.78 -31.83 -15.49
N ALA A 444 -8.95 -30.96 -16.06
CA ALA A 444 -7.51 -30.97 -15.81
C ALA A 444 -7.19 -30.71 -14.33
N ALA A 445 -7.95 -29.82 -13.68
CA ALA A 445 -7.86 -29.53 -12.25
C ALA A 445 -8.60 -30.52 -11.34
N LEU A 446 -9.38 -31.46 -11.90
CA LEU A 446 -10.27 -32.37 -11.16
C LEU A 446 -11.16 -31.61 -10.15
N LEU A 447 -11.91 -30.63 -10.65
CA LEU A 447 -12.79 -29.82 -9.80
C LEU A 447 -13.95 -30.62 -9.23
N ASP A 448 -14.28 -30.32 -7.98
CA ASP A 448 -15.47 -30.78 -7.27
C ASP A 448 -16.20 -29.60 -6.61
N SER A 449 -17.28 -29.87 -5.88
CA SER A 449 -18.09 -28.82 -5.23
C SER A 449 -17.37 -28.09 -4.10
N GLN A 450 -16.23 -28.58 -3.62
CA GLN A 450 -15.42 -27.95 -2.58
C GLN A 450 -14.22 -27.19 -3.16
N SER A 451 -13.99 -27.30 -4.46
CA SER A 451 -12.85 -26.69 -5.12
C SER A 451 -13.00 -25.17 -5.16
N GLN A 452 -11.89 -24.47 -4.88
CA GLN A 452 -11.86 -23.00 -4.83
C GLN A 452 -10.62 -22.45 -5.53
N GLY A 453 -10.76 -21.25 -6.10
CA GLY A 453 -9.64 -20.47 -6.60
C GLY A 453 -9.07 -19.60 -5.49
N LEU A 454 -7.74 -19.50 -5.44
CA LEU A 454 -7.00 -18.60 -4.56
C LEU A 454 -6.13 -17.68 -5.42
N LEU A 455 -6.37 -16.38 -5.34
CA LEU A 455 -5.56 -15.39 -6.04
C LEU A 455 -4.13 -15.39 -5.50
N MET A 456 -3.14 -15.51 -6.39
CA MET A 456 -1.71 -15.58 -6.07
C MET A 456 -0.97 -14.30 -6.45
N GLY A 457 -1.40 -13.16 -5.89
CA GLY A 457 -0.82 -11.84 -6.19
C GLY A 457 -0.99 -11.43 -7.67
N VAL A 458 -0.79 -10.14 -7.91
CA VAL A 458 -0.78 -9.56 -9.27
C VAL A 458 0.64 -9.62 -9.81
#